data_AF-A0A933XG20-F1
#
_entry.id   AF-A0A933XG20-F1
#
_cell.length_a   1.000
_cell.length_b   1.000
_cell.length_c   1.000
_cell.angle_alpha   90.00
_cell.angle_beta   90.00
_cell.angle_gamma   90.00
#
_symmetry.space_group_name_H-M   'P 1'
#
loop_
_entity.id
_entity.type
_entity.pdbx_description
1 polymer ?
#
loop_
_entity_poly.entity_id
_entity_poly.type
_entity_poly.pdbx_seq_one_letter_code
_entity_poly.pdbx_strand_id
1 'polypeptide(L)' 'MKITKCIYCGSEEITEKVKIYADSSHNIPLRAVFENDKKSFFSHEKPEYLYADMCNSCGSVIRFYAENPHSNWITGEY' A
#
# COMPACT_ATOMS: atom_id res chain seq x y z
N MET A 1 7.64 -2.84 11.49
CA MET A 1 8.27 -1.63 12.08
C MET A 1 7.14 -0.69 12.48
N LYS A 2 7.08 -0.26 13.74
CA LYS A 2 6.05 0.68 14.22
C LYS A 2 6.56 2.10 13.99
N ILE A 3 5.79 2.95 13.32
CA ILE A 3 6.15 4.34 13.08
C ILE A 3 5.57 5.17 14.22
N THR A 4 6.43 5.81 15.00
CA THR A 4 6.00 6.61 16.16
C THR A 4 6.05 8.11 15.91
N LYS A 5 6.78 8.56 14.88
CA LYS A 5 6.92 9.98 14.50
C LYS A 5 6.90 10.18 13.00
N CYS A 6 6.27 11.26 12.56
CA CYS A 6 6.30 11.71 11.17
C CYS A 6 7.71 12.17 10.81
N ILE A 7 8.29 11.57 9.77
CA ILE A 7 9.63 11.93 9.28
C ILE A 7 9.71 13.32 8.66
N TYR A 8 8.56 13.95 8.36
CA TYR A 8 8.50 15.24 7.68
C TYR A 8 8.28 16.42 8.64
N CYS A 9 7.49 16.24 9.70
CA CYS A 9 7.16 17.32 10.65
C CYS A 9 7.45 17.00 12.12
N GLY A 10 7.88 15.76 12.45
CA GLY A 10 8.17 15.33 13.81
C GLY A 10 6.95 15.03 14.69
N SER A 11 5.71 15.26 14.20
CA SER A 11 4.48 14.97 14.92
C SER A 11 4.28 13.47 15.19
N GLU A 12 3.59 13.15 16.28
CA GLU A 12 3.19 11.79 16.68
C GLU A 12 1.76 11.45 16.24
N GLU A 13 1.04 12.39 15.61
CA GLU A 13 -0.34 12.21 15.13
C GLU A 13 -0.37 11.38 13.84
N ILE A 14 -0.26 10.05 13.99
CA ILE A 14 -0.17 9.10 12.89
C ILE A 14 -1.41 8.18 12.87
N THR A 15 -2.00 8.03 11.69
CA THR A 15 -2.98 6.98 11.41
C THR A 15 -2.34 5.90 10.55
N GLU A 16 -2.30 4.67 11.06
CA GLU A 16 -1.75 3.52 10.36
C GLU A 16 -2.83 2.81 9.51
N LYS A 17 -2.40 2.07 8.47
CA LYS A 17 -3.26 1.19 7.64
C LYS A 17 -4.45 1.90 6.98
N VAL A 18 -4.27 3.14 6.54
CA VAL A 18 -5.25 3.87 5.74
C VAL A 18 -5.37 3.20 4.37
N LYS A 19 -6.58 2.82 3.96
CA LYS A 19 -6.86 2.32 2.62
C LYS A 19 -6.76 3.47 1.62
N ILE A 20 -5.99 3.28 0.56
CA ILE A 20 -5.89 4.26 -0.52
C ILE A 20 -6.86 3.87 -1.64
N TYR A 21 -7.56 4.87 -2.17
CA TYR A 21 -8.55 4.71 -3.23
C TYR A 21 -8.09 5.48 -4.47
N ALA A 22 -8.32 4.91 -5.65
CA ALA A 22 -8.25 5.68 -6.88
C ALA A 22 -9.44 6.64 -6.89
N ASP A 23 -9.20 7.92 -7.17
CA ASP A 23 -10.24 8.93 -7.41
C ASP A 23 -10.92 8.70 -8.76
N SER A 24 -11.51 7.52 -8.89
CA SER A 24 -12.62 7.28 -9.78
C SER A 24 -13.85 7.27 -8.89
N SER A 25 -14.96 7.80 -9.39
CA SER A 25 -16.30 7.84 -8.76
C SER A 25 -16.82 6.52 -8.17
N HIS A 26 -16.05 5.44 -8.28
CA HIS A 26 -16.36 4.08 -7.86
C HIS A 26 -15.69 3.67 -6.54
N ASN A 27 -14.93 4.54 -5.85
CA ASN A 27 -14.26 4.23 -4.58
C ASN A 27 -13.51 2.88 -4.63
N ILE A 28 -12.76 2.65 -5.70
CA ILE A 28 -12.01 1.40 -5.89
C ILE A 28 -10.69 1.52 -5.14
N PRO A 29 -10.42 0.70 -4.11
CA PRO A 29 -9.15 0.73 -3.42
C PRO A 29 -8.01 0.33 -4.37
N LEU A 30 -6.88 1.01 -4.27
CA LEU A 30 -5.68 0.67 -5.02
C LEU A 30 -5.21 -0.73 -4.62
N ARG A 31 -4.80 -1.50 -5.62
CA ARG A 31 -4.27 -2.85 -5.41
C ARG A 31 -2.98 -3.06 -6.17
N ALA A 32 -2.09 -3.86 -5.60
CA ALA A 32 -0.86 -4.30 -6.24
C ALA A 32 -0.95 -5.75 -6.72
N VAL A 33 -0.15 -6.04 -7.76
CA VAL A 33 0.01 -7.37 -8.35
C VAL A 33 1.51 -7.71 -8.32
N PHE A 34 1.88 -8.97 -8.10
CA PHE A 34 3.26 -9.47 -8.07
C PHE A 34 3.48 -10.57 -9.12
N GLU A 35 4.74 -10.90 -9.45
CA GLU A 35 5.00 -11.96 -10.45
C GLU A 35 4.49 -13.27 -9.91
N ASN A 36 3.57 -13.89 -10.65
CA ASN A 36 3.26 -15.27 -10.40
C ASN A 36 4.49 -16.09 -10.81
N ASP A 37 5.02 -16.89 -9.90
CA ASP A 37 5.99 -17.92 -10.23
C ASP A 37 5.29 -18.83 -11.26
N LYS A 38 5.69 -18.66 -12.53
CA LYS A 38 5.09 -19.27 -13.72
C LYS A 38 4.72 -20.74 -13.43
N LYS A 39 3.42 -21.08 -13.25
CA LYS A 39 2.87 -22.42 -13.59
C LYS A 39 1.40 -22.75 -13.30
N SER A 40 0.61 -21.96 -12.57
CA SER A 40 -0.78 -22.40 -12.30
C SER A 40 -1.81 -21.65 -13.12
N PHE A 41 -2.34 -22.32 -14.15
CA PHE A 41 -3.52 -21.90 -14.92
C PHE A 41 -4.79 -21.76 -14.04
N PHE A 42 -4.71 -22.14 -12.75
CA PHE A 42 -5.80 -22.12 -11.78
C PHE A 42 -5.57 -21.21 -10.57
N SER A 43 -4.41 -20.55 -10.43
CA SER A 43 -4.19 -19.60 -9.33
C SER A 43 -4.64 -18.18 -9.73
N HIS A 44 -5.93 -17.92 -9.59
CA HIS A 44 -6.43 -16.54 -9.53
C HIS A 44 -6.07 -15.94 -8.16
N GLU A 45 -4.79 -15.64 -7.92
CA GLU A 45 -4.45 -14.86 -6.74
C GLU A 45 -5.04 -13.46 -6.88
N LYS A 46 -5.67 -13.03 -5.79
CA LYS A 46 -6.44 -11.79 -5.74
C LYS A 46 -5.45 -10.64 -5.59
N PRO A 47 -5.59 -9.55 -6.37
CA PRO A 47 -4.77 -8.36 -6.19
C PRO A 47 -4.87 -7.86 -4.74
N GLU A 48 -3.75 -7.50 -4.13
CA GLU A 48 -3.66 -7.15 -2.70
C GLU A 48 -3.92 -5.67 -2.47
N TYR A 49 -4.53 -5.33 -1.33
CA TYR A 49 -4.74 -3.93 -0.98
C TYR A 49 -3.43 -3.21 -0.69
N LEU A 50 -3.37 -1.96 -1.14
CA LEU A 50 -2.33 -1.02 -0.76
C LEU A 50 -2.82 -0.16 0.41
N TYR A 51 -1.96 -0.05 1.41
CA TYR A 51 -2.16 0.75 2.61
C TYR A 51 -1.15 1.88 2.69
N ALA A 52 -1.54 2.93 3.38
CA ALA A 52 -0.66 4.02 3.77
C ALA A 52 -0.70 4.26 5.29
N ASP A 53 0.42 4.71 5.83
CA ASP A 53 0.44 5.35 7.15
C ASP A 53 0.56 6.87 6.93
N MET A 54 -0.35 7.64 7.50
CA MET A 54 -0.49 9.08 7.26
C MET A 54 -0.25 9.90 8.53
N CYS A 55 0.37 11.07 8.40
CA CYS A 55 0.43 12.06 9.46
C CYS A 55 -0.76 13.01 9.35
N ASN A 56 -1.59 13.07 10.38
CA ASN A 56 -2.77 13.94 10.40
C ASN A 56 -2.42 15.42 10.66
N SER A 57 -1.25 15.68 11.24
CA SER A 57 -0.80 17.05 11.52
C SER A 57 -0.36 17.79 10.25
N CYS A 58 0.37 17.12 9.35
CA CYS A 58 0.88 17.75 8.12
C CYS A 58 0.35 17.14 6.81
N GLY A 59 -0.55 16.15 6.88
CA GLY A 59 -1.14 15.48 5.73
C GLY A 59 -0.20 14.59 4.92
N SER A 60 1.03 14.35 5.39
CA SER A 60 2.02 13.57 4.65
C SER A 60 1.75 12.06 4.73
N VAL A 61 1.93 11.37 3.60
CA VAL A 61 2.06 9.91 3.57
C VAL A 61 3.46 9.53 4.04
N ILE A 62 3.56 8.83 5.17
CA ILE A 62 4.85 8.42 5.75
C ILE A 62 5.35 7.13 5.12
N ARG A 63 4.43 6.21 4.83
CA ARG A 63 4.73 4.90 4.25
C ARG A 63 3.59 4.46 3.35
N PHE A 64 3.94 3.81 2.25
CA PHE A 64 2.99 3.14 1.34
C PHE A 64 3.45 1.68 1.15
N TYR A 65 2.55 0.72 1.34
CA TYR A 65 2.90 -0.71 1.38
C TYR A 65 1.71 -1.62 1.03
N ALA A 66 2.01 -2.82 0.53
CA ALA A 66 1.03 -3.87 0.35
C ALA A 66 0.69 -4.57 1.68
N GLU A 67 -0.53 -5.11 1.75
CA GLU A 67 -1.03 -5.87 2.91
C GLU A 67 -0.07 -6.98 3.35
N ASN A 68 0.36 -7.83 2.42
CA ASN A 68 1.32 -8.88 2.70
C ASN A 68 2.60 -8.63 1.86
N PRO A 69 3.74 -8.32 2.51
CA PRO A 69 5.00 -8.19 1.79
C PRO A 69 5.44 -9.54 1.21
N HIS A 70 5.50 -9.63 -0.11
CA HIS A 70 6.06 -10.77 -0.84
C HIS A 70 7.55 -10.55 -1.17
N SER A 71 8.26 -11.61 -1.57
CA SER A 71 9.68 -11.52 -1.98
C SER A 71 9.89 -11.33 -3.49
N ASN A 72 8.83 -11.45 -4.28
CA ASN A 72 8.81 -11.48 -5.75
C ASN A 72 8.00 -10.32 -6.35
N TRP A 73 8.09 -9.13 -5.76
CA TRP A 73 7.48 -7.93 -6.32
C TRP A 73 8.07 -7.61 -7.69
N ILE A 74 7.21 -7.43 -8.69
CA ILE A 74 7.58 -6.74 -9.93
C ILE A 74 7.12 -5.30 -9.80
N THR A 75 8.04 -4.37 -10.00
CA THR A 75 7.69 -3.00 -10.36
C THR A 75 7.57 -2.96 -11.88
N GLY A 76 6.37 -2.69 -12.41
CA GLY A 76 6.18 -2.70 -13.86
C GLY A 76 7.08 -1.71 -14.59
N GLU A 77 7.63 -2.11 -15.74
CA GLU A 77 7.95 -1.17 -16.82
C GLU A 77 6.64 -0.93 -17.58
N TYR A 78 5.99 0.21 -17.33
CA TYR A 78 4.86 0.68 -18.14
C TYR A 78 5.35 1.75 -19.12
#